data_AF-A0A819H9E6-F1
#
_entry.id   AF-A0A819H9E6-F1
#
_cell.length_a   1.000
_cell.length_b   1.000
_cell.length_c   1.000
_cell.angle_alpha   90.00
_cell.angle_beta   90.00
_cell.angle_gamma   90.00
#
_symmetry.space_group_name_H-M   'P 1'
#
loop_
_entity.id
_entity.type
_entity.pdbx_description
1 polymer ?
#
loop_
_entity_poly.entity_id
_entity_poly.type
_entity_poly.pdbx_seq_one_letter_code
_entity_poly.pdbx_strand_id
1 'polypeptide(L)'
;MSLSSVGEQLTIYVGSVILIAGILGSGFDLTRTSLAWCKARSFFLSTISVISFTCLCLATIDQFLATSQNAHLRRYNKIELAHRIVLVAIVVCIIPYGINNAYGLITAGMTKDVNQQVEESFISTIVGLIAYLYYMGNFYMFLISSSRFRHAVADRIIYGRNPNRINPT
;
A
#
# COMPACT_ATOMS: atom_id res chain seq x y z
N MET A 1 5.58 -15.61 -19.21
CA MET A 1 5.62 -15.36 -17.75
C MET A 1 4.57 -14.31 -17.44
N SER A 2 3.56 -14.65 -16.65
CA SER A 2 2.50 -13.71 -16.27
C SER A 2 3.03 -12.69 -15.26
N LEU A 3 2.59 -11.44 -15.37
CA LEU A 3 2.95 -10.35 -14.45
C LEU A 3 2.61 -10.70 -12.99
N SER A 4 1.59 -11.54 -12.78
CA SER A 4 1.21 -12.04 -11.44
C SER A 4 2.31 -12.87 -10.79
N SER A 5 3.07 -13.67 -11.57
CA SER A 5 4.16 -14.49 -11.05
C SER A 5 5.34 -13.63 -10.60
N VAL A 6 5.61 -12.53 -11.32
CA VAL A 6 6.65 -11.57 -10.93
C VAL A 6 6.22 -10.79 -9.68
N GLY A 7 4.94 -10.41 -9.58
CA GLY A 7 4.37 -9.76 -8.40
C GLY A 7 4.39 -10.64 -7.14
N GLU A 8 4.04 -11.92 -7.26
CA GLU A 8 4.15 -12.88 -6.15
C GLU A 8 5.60 -13.06 -5.71
N GLN A 9 6.53 -13.25 -6.65
CA GLN A 9 7.94 -13.40 -6.32
C GLN A 9 8.51 -12.14 -5.64
N LEU A 10 8.14 -10.95 -6.10
CA LEU A 10 8.56 -9.69 -5.50
C LEU A 10 8.00 -9.54 -4.08
N THR A 11 6.74 -9.89 -3.86
CA THR A 11 6.09 -9.80 -2.54
C THR A 11 6.72 -10.78 -1.54
N ILE A 12 7.04 -11.99 -1.99
CA ILE A 12 7.72 -13.01 -1.18
C ILE A 12 9.15 -12.58 -0.85
N TYR A 13 9.91 -12.09 -1.84
CA TYR A 13 11.28 -11.61 -1.60
C TYR A 13 11.31 -10.41 -0.66
N VAL A 14 10.47 -9.40 -0.91
CA VAL A 14 10.40 -8.20 -0.08
C VAL A 14 9.90 -8.52 1.33
N GLY A 15 8.88 -9.40 1.47
CA GLY A 15 8.38 -9.86 2.75
C GLY A 15 9.39 -10.66 3.56
N SER A 16 10.16 -11.53 2.90
CA SER A 16 11.23 -12.32 3.55
C SER A 16 12.38 -11.44 4.06
N VAL A 17 12.76 -10.40 3.31
CA VAL A 17 13.78 -9.42 3.75
C VAL A 17 13.31 -8.66 5.00
N ILE A 18 12.02 -8.31 5.10
CA ILE A 18 11.45 -7.67 6.30
C ILE A 18 11.50 -8.60 7.51
N LEU A 19 11.12 -9.86 7.32
CA LEU A 19 11.08 -10.84 8.40
C LEU A 19 12.49 -11.10 8.92
N ILE A 20 13.47 -11.20 8.03
CA ILE A 20 14.89 -11.35 8.37
C ILE A 20 15.43 -10.09 9.07
N ALA A 21 15.16 -8.88 8.56
CA ALA A 21 15.57 -7.64 9.20
C ALA A 21 14.90 -7.41 10.57
N GLY A 22 13.65 -7.82 10.72
CA GLY A 22 12.89 -7.77 11.96
C GLY A 22 13.39 -8.75 13.01
N ILE A 23 13.77 -9.96 12.61
CA ILE A 23 14.35 -10.98 13.48
C ILE A 23 15.78 -10.59 13.88
N LEU A 24 16.63 -10.19 12.94
CA LEU A 24 18.00 -9.74 13.22
C LEU A 24 18.03 -8.51 14.12
N GLY A 25 17.05 -7.60 13.97
CA GLY A 25 16.91 -6.43 14.84
C GLY A 25 16.36 -6.71 16.25
N SER A 26 15.86 -7.93 16.51
CA SER A 26 15.30 -8.32 17.82
C SER A 26 16.32 -8.97 18.77
N GLY A 27 17.44 -9.46 18.23
CA GLY A 27 18.50 -10.13 19.00
C GLY A 27 19.61 -9.20 19.52
N PHE A 28 19.74 -8.00 18.95
CA PHE A 28 20.67 -6.97 19.40
C PHE A 28 19.88 -5.82 20.03
N ASP A 29 20.30 -5.35 21.20
CA ASP A 29 19.78 -4.20 21.96
C ASP A 29 19.98 -2.83 21.22
N LEU A 30 19.77 -2.79 19.91
CA LEU A 30 19.80 -1.59 19.05
C LEU A 30 18.56 -0.70 19.23
N THR A 31 17.47 -1.28 19.75
CA THR A 31 16.23 -0.55 20.07
C THR A 31 16.43 0.47 21.20
N ARG A 32 17.44 0.25 22.05
CA ARG A 32 17.79 1.14 23.18
C ARG A 32 18.87 2.17 22.82
N THR A 33 19.64 1.95 21.76
CA THR A 33 20.81 2.77 21.41
C THR A 33 20.60 3.76 20.26
N SER A 34 19.58 3.61 19.40
CA SER A 34 19.27 4.67 18.43
C SER A 34 17.77 4.83 18.12
N LEU A 35 17.21 5.93 18.61
CA LEU A 35 15.87 6.43 18.24
C LEU A 35 15.73 6.58 16.71
N ALA A 36 16.86 6.80 16.05
CA ALA A 36 17.03 6.80 14.60
C ALA A 36 16.63 5.48 13.93
N TRP A 37 17.12 4.33 14.43
CA TRP A 37 16.81 3.02 13.84
C TRP A 37 15.34 2.66 14.01
N CYS A 38 14.75 3.02 15.15
CA CYS A 38 13.32 2.78 15.41
C CYS A 38 12.42 3.56 14.44
N LYS A 39 12.73 4.85 14.21
CA LYS A 39 12.00 5.67 13.22
C LYS A 39 12.23 5.19 11.79
N ALA A 40 13.47 4.87 11.42
CA ALA A 40 13.79 4.34 10.09
C ALA A 40 13.04 3.03 9.82
N ARG A 41 13.01 2.10 10.80
CA ARG A 41 12.26 0.84 10.69
C ARG A 41 10.77 1.09 10.43
N SER A 42 10.15 2.01 11.16
CA SER A 42 8.73 2.34 10.96
C SER A 42 8.45 2.87 9.54
N PHE A 43 9.33 3.73 9.02
CA PHE A 43 9.26 4.24 7.65
C PHE A 43 9.39 3.12 6.59
N PHE A 44 10.39 2.25 6.73
CA PHE A 44 10.59 1.12 5.80
C PHE A 44 9.42 0.15 5.81
N LEU A 45 8.90 -0.19 6.99
CA LEU A 45 7.73 -1.06 7.09
C LEU A 45 6.50 -0.43 6.41
N SER A 46 6.24 0.86 6.64
CA SER A 46 5.09 1.56 6.05
C SER A 46 5.18 1.66 4.52
N THR A 47 6.33 2.03 3.98
CA THR A 47 6.56 2.15 2.52
C THR A 47 6.46 0.80 1.82
N ILE A 48 6.98 -0.26 2.41
CA ILE A 48 6.90 -1.60 1.82
C ILE A 48 5.46 -2.12 1.85
N SER A 49 4.74 -1.95 2.95
CA SER A 49 3.32 -2.34 3.00
C SER A 49 2.50 -1.64 1.91
N VAL A 50 2.75 -0.34 1.69
CA VAL A 50 2.14 0.42 0.58
C VAL A 50 2.43 -0.22 -0.76
N ILE A 51 3.70 -0.49 -1.07
CA ILE A 51 4.11 -1.05 -2.35
C ILE A 51 3.46 -2.42 -2.58
N SER A 52 3.50 -3.30 -1.58
CA SER A 52 2.88 -4.64 -1.67
C SER A 52 1.38 -4.57 -1.93
N PHE A 53 0.66 -3.70 -1.21
CA PHE A 53 -0.78 -3.52 -1.43
C PHE A 53 -1.10 -3.00 -2.83
N THR A 54 -0.30 -2.07 -3.34
CA THR A 54 -0.47 -1.51 -4.67
C THR A 54 -0.16 -2.53 -5.77
N CYS A 55 0.89 -3.35 -5.60
CA CYS A 55 1.19 -4.46 -6.50
C CYS A 55 0.05 -5.49 -6.52
N LEU A 56 -0.52 -5.83 -5.36
CA LEU A 56 -1.70 -6.71 -5.29
C LEU A 56 -2.89 -6.10 -6.02
N CYS A 57 -3.18 -4.80 -5.82
CA CYS A 57 -4.26 -4.12 -6.54
C CYS A 57 -4.05 -4.17 -8.05
N LEU A 58 -2.84 -3.88 -8.54
CA LEU A 58 -2.49 -3.99 -9.95
C LEU A 58 -2.68 -5.41 -10.49
N ALA A 59 -2.24 -6.43 -9.75
CA ALA A 59 -2.39 -7.83 -10.14
C ALA A 59 -3.87 -8.23 -10.27
N THR A 60 -4.73 -7.76 -9.36
CA THR A 60 -6.17 -8.03 -9.46
C THR A 60 -6.83 -7.33 -10.64
N ILE A 61 -6.42 -6.10 -10.96
CA ILE A 61 -6.92 -5.36 -12.13
C ILE A 61 -6.51 -6.10 -13.41
N ASP A 62 -5.26 -6.55 -13.50
CA ASP A 62 -4.76 -7.29 -14.65
C ASP A 62 -5.51 -8.62 -14.83
N GLN A 63 -5.69 -9.39 -13.75
CA GLN A 63 -6.44 -10.63 -13.76
C GLN A 63 -7.92 -10.42 -14.12
N PHE A 64 -8.53 -9.32 -13.66
CA PHE A 64 -9.90 -8.95 -14.00
C PHE A 64 -10.03 -8.64 -15.50
N LEU A 65 -9.14 -7.83 -16.05
CA LEU A 65 -9.15 -7.45 -17.46
C LEU A 65 -8.91 -8.67 -18.36
N ALA A 66 -8.00 -9.57 -17.97
CA ALA A 66 -7.75 -10.83 -18.66
C ALA A 66 -8.97 -11.78 -18.70
N THR A 67 -9.80 -11.75 -17.65
CA THR A 67 -11.00 -12.62 -17.53
C THR A 67 -12.23 -12.00 -18.20
N SER A 68 -12.20 -10.71 -18.54
CA SER A 68 -13.36 -10.04 -19.14
C SER A 68 -13.68 -10.57 -20.55
N GLN A 69 -14.95 -10.94 -20.80
CA GLN A 69 -15.41 -11.44 -22.10
C GLN A 69 -15.45 -10.33 -23.18
N ASN A 70 -15.44 -9.07 -22.78
CA ASN A 70 -15.51 -7.94 -23.70
C ASN A 70 -14.13 -7.63 -24.30
N ALA A 71 -13.92 -7.99 -25.56
CA ALA A 71 -12.66 -7.74 -26.30
C ALA A 71 -12.25 -6.25 -26.32
N HIS A 72 -13.22 -5.32 -26.23
CA HIS A 72 -12.96 -3.88 -26.18
C HIS A 72 -12.34 -3.43 -24.84
N LEU A 73 -12.75 -4.02 -23.70
CA LEU A 73 -12.16 -3.77 -22.38
C LEU A 73 -10.76 -4.36 -22.26
N ARG A 74 -10.53 -5.53 -22.89
CA ARG A 74 -9.20 -6.17 -22.96
C ARG A 74 -8.17 -5.28 -23.69
N ARG A 75 -8.60 -4.47 -24.66
CA ARG A 75 -7.74 -3.52 -25.39
C ARG A 75 -7.47 -2.22 -24.62
N TYR A 76 -8.35 -1.86 -23.68
CA TYR A 76 -8.18 -0.74 -22.75
C TYR A 76 -7.26 -1.08 -21.56
N ASN A 77 -6.79 -2.33 -21.43
CA ASN A 77 -5.71 -2.73 -20.52
C ASN A 77 -4.35 -2.14 -20.98
N LYS A 78 -4.27 -0.82 -21.10
CA LYS A 78 -2.97 -0.15 -21.12
C LYS A 78 -2.47 -0.14 -19.69
N ILE A 79 -1.71 -1.18 -19.37
CA ILE A 79 -0.80 -1.29 -18.23
C ILE A 79 -0.07 0.04 -17.93
N GLU A 80 0.12 0.91 -18.94
CA GLU A 80 0.63 2.28 -18.81
C GLU A 80 -0.17 3.18 -17.87
N LEU A 81 -1.52 3.14 -17.87
CA LEU A 81 -2.32 4.01 -16.99
C LEU A 81 -2.19 3.57 -15.54
N ALA A 82 -2.17 2.25 -15.33
CA ALA A 82 -2.00 1.68 -14.01
C ALA A 82 -0.61 2.02 -13.44
N HIS A 83 0.45 1.90 -14.25
CA HIS A 83 1.79 2.37 -13.87
C HIS A 83 1.84 3.87 -13.59
N ARG A 84 1.16 4.71 -14.41
CA ARG A 84 1.10 6.16 -14.17
C ARG A 84 0.43 6.50 -12.85
N ILE A 85 -0.69 5.86 -12.51
CA ILE A 85 -1.40 6.09 -11.23
C ILE A 85 -0.50 5.69 -10.05
N VAL A 86 0.17 4.55 -10.13
CA VAL A 86 1.08 4.09 -9.08
C VAL A 86 2.28 5.00 -8.93
N LEU A 87 2.89 5.44 -10.04
CA LEU A 87 4.01 6.37 -10.01
C LEU A 87 3.61 7.71 -9.41
N VAL A 88 2.46 8.26 -9.80
CA VAL A 88 1.92 9.50 -9.22
C VAL A 88 1.70 9.33 -7.73
N ALA A 89 1.13 8.21 -7.30
CA ALA A 89 0.82 8.02 -5.89
C ALA A 89 2.06 7.78 -5.03
N ILE A 90 3.08 7.10 -5.56
CA ILE A 90 4.41 7.00 -4.92
C ILE A 90 5.02 8.39 -4.76
N VAL A 91 5.01 9.21 -5.81
CA VAL A 91 5.58 10.57 -5.79
C VAL A 91 4.85 11.45 -4.77
N VAL A 92 3.52 11.41 -4.75
CA VAL A 92 2.71 12.27 -3.88
C VAL A 92 2.74 11.83 -2.41
N CYS A 93 2.87 10.53 -2.12
CA CYS A 93 2.77 10.02 -0.75
C CYS A 93 4.12 9.68 -0.13
N ILE A 94 4.99 8.97 -0.87
CA ILE A 94 6.25 8.46 -0.31
C ILE A 94 7.30 9.58 -0.19
N ILE A 95 7.38 10.49 -1.15
CA ILE A 95 8.40 11.55 -1.13
C ILE A 95 8.19 12.50 0.05
N PRO A 96 7.00 13.08 0.30
CA PRO A 96 6.82 13.99 1.43
C PRO A 96 6.97 13.27 2.78
N TYR A 97 6.51 12.02 2.87
CA TYR A 97 6.66 11.21 4.07
C TYR A 97 8.12 10.85 4.37
N GLY A 98 8.91 10.56 3.33
CA GLY A 98 10.33 10.30 3.43
C GLY A 98 11.13 11.53 3.85
N ILE A 99 10.85 12.68 3.23
CA ILE A 99 11.49 13.95 3.59
C ILE A 99 11.20 14.30 5.05
N ASN A 100 9.94 14.20 5.49
CA ASN A 100 9.56 14.51 6.87
C ASN A 100 10.26 13.59 7.89
N ASN A 101 10.36 12.29 7.60
CA ASN A 101 11.08 11.35 8.46
C ASN A 101 12.59 11.62 8.48
N ALA A 102 13.21 11.87 7.31
CA ALA A 102 14.63 12.18 7.21
C ALA A 102 14.98 13.47 7.96
N TYR A 103 14.15 14.50 7.80
CA TYR A 103 14.29 15.76 8.52
C TYR A 103 14.16 15.55 10.04
N GLY A 104 13.20 14.76 10.50
CA GLY A 104 13.03 14.40 11.90
C GLY A 104 14.16 13.53 12.49
N LEU A 105 14.91 12.84 11.65
CA LEU A 105 16.11 12.06 12.00
C LEU A 105 17.34 12.96 12.17
N ILE A 106 17.59 13.84 11.19
CA ILE A 106 18.74 14.76 11.20
C ILE A 106 18.63 15.74 12.37
N THR A 107 17.41 16.22 12.66
CA THR A 107 17.17 17.22 13.69
C THR A 107 16.91 16.64 15.09
N ALA A 108 17.03 15.32 15.28
CA ALA A 108 16.71 14.64 16.54
C ALA A 108 17.63 15.06 17.72
N GLY A 109 18.83 15.56 17.44
CA GLY A 109 19.80 16.01 18.46
C GLY A 109 19.90 17.53 18.61
N MET A 110 19.11 18.31 17.87
CA MET A 110 19.16 19.77 17.89
C MET A 110 18.08 20.30 18.85
N THR A 111 18.42 21.31 19.67
CA THR A 111 17.42 22.05 20.46
C THR A 111 16.55 22.89 19.52
N LYS A 112 15.26 22.57 19.44
CA LYS A 112 14.29 23.26 18.57
C LYS A 112 13.52 24.32 19.35
N ASP A 113 13.21 25.42 18.68
CA ASP A 113 12.29 26.42 19.21
C ASP A 113 10.85 25.88 19.23
N VAL A 114 10.01 26.42 20.12
CA VAL A 114 8.60 26.00 20.28
C VAL A 114 7.83 26.21 18.99
N ASN A 115 8.05 27.34 18.29
CA ASN A 115 7.37 27.63 17.03
C ASN A 115 7.75 26.61 15.94
N GLN A 116 9.05 26.29 15.84
CA GLN A 116 9.53 25.30 14.90
C GLN A 116 8.95 23.90 15.17
N GLN A 117 8.83 23.50 16.44
CA GLN A 117 8.23 22.20 16.79
C GLN A 117 6.74 22.11 16.42
N VAL A 118 6.00 23.23 16.53
CA VAL A 118 4.60 23.29 16.13
C VAL A 118 4.46 23.18 14.61
N GLU A 119 5.28 23.89 13.85
CA GLU A 119 5.29 23.83 12.38
C GLU A 119 5.62 22.41 11.88
N GLU A 120 6.65 21.78 12.45
CA GLU A 120 7.03 20.41 12.10
C GLU A 120 5.90 19.40 12.41
N SER A 121 5.23 19.58 13.55
CA SER A 121 4.11 18.72 13.93
C SER A 121 2.93 18.87 12.96
N PHE A 122 2.63 20.10 12.55
CA PHE A 122 1.57 20.40 11.60
C PHE A 122 1.84 19.77 10.22
N ILE A 123 3.06 19.93 9.69
CA ILE A 123 3.47 19.30 8.43
C ILE A 123 3.37 17.78 8.54
N SER A 124 3.81 17.20 9.66
CA SER A 124 3.72 15.76 9.90
C SER A 124 2.27 15.26 9.89
N THR A 125 1.34 16.01 10.48
CA THR A 125 -0.10 15.69 10.42
C THR A 125 -0.64 15.72 9.00
N ILE A 126 -0.33 16.77 8.22
CA ILE A 126 -0.79 16.88 6.82
C ILE A 126 -0.29 15.70 5.99
N VAL A 127 1.01 15.40 6.09
CA VAL A 127 1.62 14.29 5.34
C VAL A 127 1.02 12.95 5.78
N GLY A 128 0.76 12.77 7.08
CA GLY A 128 0.04 11.62 7.59
C GLY A 128 -1.37 11.47 7.02
N LEU A 129 -2.14 12.55 6.94
CA LEU A 129 -3.49 12.55 6.35
C LEU A 129 -3.46 12.18 4.86
N ILE A 130 -2.49 12.69 4.10
CA ILE A 130 -2.29 12.32 2.69
C ILE A 130 -2.01 10.82 2.57
N ALA A 131 -1.15 10.27 3.42
CA ALA A 131 -0.87 8.84 3.44
C ALA A 131 -2.12 8.01 3.79
N TYR A 132 -2.95 8.47 4.74
CA TYR A 132 -4.22 7.81 5.06
C TYR A 132 -5.22 7.83 3.90
N LEU A 133 -5.36 8.97 3.20
CA LEU A 133 -6.18 9.07 2.00
C LEU A 133 -5.72 8.10 0.92
N TYR A 134 -4.41 7.91 0.79
CA TYR A 134 -3.85 6.91 -0.11
C TYR A 134 -4.21 5.47 0.29
N TYR A 135 -4.09 5.11 1.57
CA TYR A 135 -4.52 3.77 2.04
C TYR A 135 -6.01 3.53 1.78
N MET A 136 -6.85 4.53 2.05
CA MET A 136 -8.29 4.46 1.73
C MET A 136 -8.52 4.33 0.22
N GLY A 137 -7.80 5.10 -0.60
CA GLY A 137 -7.87 5.05 -2.06
C GLY A 137 -7.52 3.66 -2.61
N ASN A 138 -6.49 2.99 -2.08
CA ASN A 138 -6.14 1.62 -2.48
C ASN A 138 -7.26 0.62 -2.14
N PHE A 139 -7.88 0.76 -0.97
CA PHE A 139 -9.03 -0.08 -0.59
C PHE A 139 -10.22 0.12 -1.56
N TYR A 140 -10.55 1.36 -1.89
CA TYR A 140 -11.59 1.64 -2.88
C TYR A 140 -11.22 1.15 -4.28
N MET A 141 -9.96 1.28 -4.68
CA MET A 141 -9.46 0.76 -5.95
C MET A 141 -9.62 -0.78 -6.00
N PHE A 142 -9.33 -1.48 -4.91
CA PHE A 142 -9.55 -2.92 -4.78
C PHE A 142 -11.04 -3.29 -4.87
N LEU A 143 -11.90 -2.55 -4.15
CA LEU A 143 -13.35 -2.73 -4.19
C LEU A 143 -13.91 -2.55 -5.62
N ILE A 144 -13.45 -1.52 -6.32
CA ILE A 144 -13.90 -1.21 -7.68
C ILE A 144 -13.35 -2.24 -8.68
N SER A 145 -12.09 -2.67 -8.53
CA SER A 145 -11.42 -3.64 -9.39
C SER A 145 -12.06 -5.03 -9.33
N SER A 146 -12.42 -5.50 -8.13
CA SER A 146 -12.99 -6.84 -7.97
C SER A 146 -14.47 -6.86 -8.38
N SER A 147 -14.73 -7.04 -9.67
CA SER A 147 -16.08 -7.24 -10.21
C SER A 147 -16.83 -8.41 -9.56
N ARG A 148 -16.10 -9.46 -9.16
CA ARG A 148 -16.60 -10.60 -8.37
C ARG A 148 -17.04 -10.16 -6.99
N PHE A 149 -16.31 -9.25 -6.33
CA PHE A 149 -16.74 -8.67 -5.06
C PHE A 149 -17.96 -7.76 -5.26
N ARG A 150 -18.00 -6.92 -6.30
CA ARG A 150 -19.18 -6.10 -6.60
C ARG A 150 -20.43 -6.94 -6.87
N HIS A 151 -20.31 -8.02 -7.65
CA HIS A 151 -21.43 -8.94 -7.88
C HIS A 151 -21.81 -9.71 -6.62
N ALA A 152 -20.84 -10.22 -5.85
CA ALA A 152 -21.12 -10.92 -4.59
C ALA A 152 -21.75 -10.01 -3.53
N VAL A 153 -21.33 -8.74 -3.46
CA VAL A 153 -21.90 -7.73 -2.55
C VAL A 153 -23.27 -7.29 -3.05
N ALA A 154 -23.45 -7.03 -4.35
CA ALA A 154 -24.76 -6.73 -4.91
C ALA A 154 -25.76 -7.89 -4.72
N ASP A 155 -25.34 -9.13 -4.95
CA ASP A 155 -26.18 -10.31 -4.74
C ASP A 155 -26.56 -10.49 -3.26
N ARG A 156 -25.65 -10.20 -2.33
CA ARG A 156 -25.91 -10.34 -0.89
C ARG A 156 -26.70 -9.17 -0.29
N ILE A 157 -26.38 -7.92 -0.67
CA ILE A 157 -26.99 -6.72 -0.09
C ILE A 157 -28.28 -6.33 -0.81
N ILE A 158 -28.28 -6.34 -2.15
CA ILE A 158 -29.42 -5.87 -2.95
C ILE A 158 -30.42 -7.00 -3.17
N TYR A 159 -29.93 -8.20 -3.50
CA TYR A 159 -30.82 -9.34 -3.80
C TYR A 159 -31.08 -10.26 -2.60
N GLY A 160 -30.43 -10.03 -1.45
CA GLY A 160 -30.62 -10.85 -0.24
C GLY A 160 -30.37 -12.35 -0.47
N ARG A 161 -29.59 -12.71 -1.49
CA ARG A 161 -29.49 -14.10 -1.96
C ARG A 161 -28.63 -14.90 -0.99
N ASN A 162 -29.28 -15.78 -0.22
CA ASN A 162 -28.62 -16.67 0.72
C ASN A 162 -27.79 -17.73 -0.06
N PRO A 163 -26.46 -17.81 0.10
CA PRO A 163 -25.59 -18.71 -0.67
C PRO A 163 -25.86 -20.21 -0.43
N ASN A 164 -26.71 -20.56 0.54
CA ASN A 164 -27.04 -21.94 0.89
C ASN A 164 -28.19 -22.57 0.09
N ARG A 165 -28.75 -21.92 -0.95
CA ARG A 165 -29.61 -22.63 -1.90
C ARG A 165 -28.77 -23.41 -2.91
N ILE A 166 -28.25 -24.55 -2.45
CA ILE A 166 -27.82 -25.65 -3.32
C ILE A 166 -29.09 -26.09 -4.07
N ASN A 167 -29.06 -26.04 -5.40
CA ASN A 167 -30.16 -26.50 -6.24
C ASN A 167 -30.45 -27.97 -5.92
N PRO A 168 -31.68 -28.33 -5.50
CA PRO A 168 -32.09 -29.72 -5.51
C PRO A 168 -32.19 -30.16 -6.97
N THR A 169 -31.40 -31.18 -7.32
CA THR A 169 -31.50 -31.97 -8.54
C THR A 169 -32.86 -32.66 -8.65
#